data_AF-A0A377CZ12-F1
#
_entry.id   AF-A0A377CZ12-F1
#
_cell.length_a   1.000
_cell.length_b   1.000
_cell.length_c   1.000
_cell.angle_alpha   90.00
_cell.angle_beta   90.00
_cell.angle_gamma   90.00
#
_symmetry.space_group_name_H-M   'P 1'
#
loop_
_entity.id
_entity.type
_entity.pdbx_description
1 polymer ?
#
loop_
_entity_poly.entity_id
_entity_poly.type
_entity_poly.pdbx_seq_one_letter_code
_entity_poly.pdbx_strand_id
1 'polypeptide(L)'
;MVAGSGENPGTLNTGDGTVILAQKADAAGRVRAFSEVRIVSGRPVVVLQDSHQIEGDRIRWGYRGGTLDINGNDMTFHGWLRLMRGQYSQAGRVLPQFVWISARQGRRP
;
A
#
# COMPACT_ATOMS: atom_id res chain seq x y z
N MET A 1 -4.23 0.38 -13.90
CA MET A 1 -2.83 0.81 -13.68
C MET A 1 -2.81 2.33 -13.57
N VAL A 2 -2.08 2.87 -12.60
CA VAL A 2 -1.87 4.32 -12.42
C VAL A 2 -0.38 4.59 -12.60
N ALA A 3 -0.02 5.41 -13.58
CA ALA A 3 1.38 5.60 -14.01
C ALA A 3 1.65 7.03 -14.53
N GLY A 4 1.42 8.03 -13.68
CA GLY A 4 1.82 9.41 -13.93
C GLY A 4 3.23 9.73 -13.39
N SER A 5 3.57 11.01 -13.31
CA SER A 5 4.82 11.51 -12.74
C SER A 5 4.55 12.50 -11.61
N GLY A 6 5.42 12.54 -10.60
CA GLY A 6 5.30 13.49 -9.49
C GLY A 6 4.37 13.02 -8.37
N GLU A 7 4.02 13.96 -7.48
CA GLU A 7 3.01 13.73 -6.46
C GLU A 7 1.61 13.97 -7.01
N ASN A 8 0.75 12.96 -6.88
CA ASN A 8 -0.67 13.11 -7.11
C ASN A 8 -1.38 13.55 -5.80
N PRO A 9 -2.04 14.71 -5.77
CA PRO A 9 -2.78 15.16 -4.58
C PRO A 9 -4.12 14.45 -4.39
N GLY A 10 -4.61 13.73 -5.40
CA GLY A 10 -5.90 13.04 -5.37
C GLY A 10 -5.93 11.83 -4.41
N THR A 11 -7.15 11.40 -4.07
CA THR A 11 -7.39 10.19 -3.27
C THR A 11 -7.90 9.05 -4.16
N LEU A 12 -7.64 7.81 -3.73
CA LEU A 12 -8.20 6.61 -4.35
C LEU A 12 -9.18 5.94 -3.39
N ASN A 13 -10.39 5.63 -3.87
CA ASN A 13 -11.31 4.73 -3.19
C ASN A 13 -11.64 3.57 -4.13
N THR A 14 -11.18 2.37 -3.78
CA THR A 14 -11.37 1.19 -4.62
C THR A 14 -12.22 0.15 -3.91
N GLY A 15 -13.22 -0.36 -4.64
CA GLY A 15 -14.18 -1.36 -4.17
C GLY A 15 -14.15 -2.67 -4.95
N ASP A 16 -13.35 -2.78 -6.01
CA ASP A 16 -13.25 -4.00 -6.81
C ASP A 16 -12.01 -4.03 -7.71
N GLY A 17 -11.70 -5.20 -8.27
CA GLY A 17 -10.67 -5.42 -9.26
C GLY A 17 -9.23 -5.20 -8.75
N THR A 18 -8.29 -5.02 -9.68
CA THR A 18 -6.87 -4.83 -9.36
C THR A 18 -6.40 -3.43 -9.75
N VAL A 19 -5.82 -2.71 -8.81
CA VAL A 19 -5.19 -1.40 -9.03
C VAL A 19 -3.70 -1.50 -8.81
N ILE A 20 -2.90 -1.31 -9.87
CA ILE A 20 -1.44 -1.25 -9.79
C ILE A 20 -1.02 0.22 -9.68
N LEU A 21 -0.30 0.56 -8.61
CA LEU A 21 0.31 1.87 -8.39
C LEU A 21 1.75 1.83 -8.93
N ALA A 22 2.01 2.59 -9.99
CA ALA A 22 3.28 2.64 -10.71
C ALA A 22 3.64 4.10 -11.11
N GLN A 23 3.38 5.05 -10.21
CA GLN A 23 3.75 6.46 -10.34
C GLN A 23 5.27 6.61 -10.42
N LYS A 24 5.75 7.46 -11.32
CA LYS A 24 7.17 7.78 -11.50
C LYS A 24 7.54 9.08 -10.80
N ALA A 25 8.83 9.25 -10.49
CA ALA A 25 9.34 10.52 -10.02
C ALA A 25 9.21 11.63 -11.08
N ASP A 26 8.95 12.86 -10.64
CA ASP A 26 9.10 14.04 -11.48
C ASP A 26 10.56 14.50 -11.57
N ALA A 27 10.81 15.62 -12.27
CA ALA A 27 12.15 16.21 -12.41
C ALA A 27 12.78 16.65 -11.07
N ALA A 28 11.98 16.83 -10.02
CA ALA A 28 12.44 17.16 -8.67
C ALA A 28 12.62 15.91 -7.79
N GLY A 29 12.44 14.71 -8.36
CA GLY A 29 12.56 13.44 -7.62
C GLY A 29 11.33 13.11 -6.76
N ARG A 30 10.24 13.88 -6.86
CA ARG A 30 9.04 13.66 -6.05
C ARG A 30 8.17 12.60 -6.68
N VAL A 31 7.63 11.70 -5.87
CA VAL A 31 6.74 10.63 -6.32
C VAL A 31 5.73 10.32 -5.22
N ARG A 32 4.45 10.26 -5.60
CA ARG A 32 3.38 9.68 -4.78
C ARG A 32 2.17 9.41 -5.66
N ALA A 33 1.65 8.19 -5.65
CA ALA A 33 0.54 7.78 -6.50
C ALA A 33 -0.80 8.40 -6.08
N PHE A 34 -1.03 8.57 -4.76
CA PHE A 34 -2.22 9.19 -4.17
C PHE A 34 -1.91 9.76 -2.78
N SER A 35 -2.66 10.79 -2.37
CA SER A 35 -2.59 11.35 -1.01
C SER A 35 -3.25 10.48 0.06
N GLU A 36 -4.20 9.62 -0.33
CA GLU A 36 -4.80 8.57 0.51
C GLU A 36 -5.35 7.44 -0.38
N VAL A 37 -5.25 6.20 0.08
CA VAL A 37 -5.89 5.03 -0.54
C VAL A 37 -6.86 4.39 0.45
N ARG A 38 -8.12 4.27 0.05
CA ARG A 38 -9.16 3.53 0.79
C ARG A 38 -9.53 2.25 0.05
N ILE A 39 -9.40 1.12 0.74
CA ILE A 39 -9.67 -0.23 0.22
C ILE A 39 -10.94 -0.76 0.89
N VAL A 40 -11.99 -1.03 0.12
CA VAL A 40 -13.31 -1.43 0.65
C VAL A 40 -13.91 -2.64 -0.07
N SER A 41 -14.96 -3.21 0.50
CA SER A 41 -15.79 -4.32 -0.03
C SER A 41 -15.22 -5.74 0.13
N GLY A 42 -13.92 -5.89 0.35
CA GLY A 42 -13.22 -7.17 0.48
C GLY A 42 -12.79 -7.78 -0.86
N ARG A 43 -13.18 -7.18 -1.99
CA ARG A 43 -12.85 -7.65 -3.34
C ARG A 43 -11.58 -7.06 -3.97
N PRO A 44 -11.17 -5.81 -3.71
CA PRO A 44 -10.08 -5.21 -4.47
C PRO A 44 -8.71 -5.72 -4.01
N VAL A 45 -7.78 -5.69 -4.97
CA VAL A 45 -6.33 -5.85 -4.74
C VAL A 45 -5.62 -4.57 -5.19
N VAL A 46 -4.86 -3.95 -4.29
CA VAL A 46 -3.96 -2.84 -4.63
C VAL A 46 -2.54 -3.37 -4.64
N VAL A 47 -1.81 -3.18 -5.74
CA VAL A 47 -0.43 -3.64 -5.92
C VAL A 47 0.51 -2.45 -5.96
N LEU A 48 1.56 -2.47 -5.14
CA LEU A 48 2.62 -1.45 -5.16
C LEU A 48 3.74 -1.87 -6.10
N GLN A 49 4.04 -1.08 -7.13
CA GLN A 49 5.17 -1.37 -8.02
C GLN A 49 6.52 -1.17 -7.32
N ASP A 50 6.61 -0.20 -6.42
CA ASP A 50 7.77 0.08 -5.57
C ASP A 50 7.33 0.67 -4.21
N SER A 51 8.29 0.88 -3.29
CA SER A 51 8.05 1.42 -1.95
C SER A 51 7.73 2.92 -1.89
N HIS A 52 7.84 3.66 -3.00
CA HIS A 52 7.63 5.12 -3.05
C HIS A 52 6.23 5.51 -3.53
N GLN A 53 5.38 4.52 -3.82
CA GLN A 53 4.03 4.75 -4.34
C GLN A 53 3.12 5.45 -3.33
N ILE A 54 3.20 5.08 -2.05
CA ILE A 54 2.42 5.66 -0.97
C ILE A 54 3.01 5.29 0.39
N GLU A 55 2.92 6.19 1.36
CA GLU A 55 3.29 5.92 2.75
C GLU A 55 2.24 5.04 3.44
N GLY A 56 2.66 4.10 4.29
CA GLY A 56 1.74 3.11 4.88
C GLY A 56 0.61 3.70 5.72
N ASP A 57 0.86 4.82 6.37
CA ASP A 57 -0.14 5.52 7.19
C ASP A 57 -1.22 6.23 6.37
N ARG A 58 -1.04 6.32 5.04
CA ARG A 58 -2.03 6.86 4.10
C ARG A 58 -2.90 5.79 3.45
N ILE A 59 -2.78 4.53 3.89
CA ILE A 59 -3.64 3.42 3.45
C ILE A 59 -4.66 3.11 4.53
N ARG A 60 -5.94 3.07 4.15
CA ARG A 60 -7.06 2.76 5.03
C ARG A 60 -7.87 1.59 4.48
N TRP A 61 -8.17 0.62 5.33
CA TRP A 61 -9.15 -0.42 5.03
C TRP A 61 -10.51 0.00 5.59
N GLY A 62 -11.50 0.13 4.73
CA GLY A 62 -12.89 0.39 5.13
C GLY A 62 -13.68 -0.90 5.35
N TYR A 63 -15.01 -0.83 5.22
CA TYR A 63 -15.90 -1.99 5.40
C TYR A 63 -15.48 -3.18 4.52
N ARG A 64 -15.26 -4.34 5.17
CA ARG A 64 -14.73 -5.59 4.59
C ARG A 64 -13.33 -5.52 3.96
N GLY A 65 -12.69 -4.35 3.94
CA GLY A 65 -11.30 -4.19 3.51
C GLY A 65 -11.05 -4.63 2.07
N GLY A 66 -9.98 -5.40 1.89
CA GLY A 66 -9.42 -5.87 0.63
C GLY A 66 -7.94 -6.20 0.83
N THR A 67 -7.22 -6.41 -0.26
CA THR A 67 -5.80 -6.81 -0.20
C THR A 67 -4.88 -5.67 -0.63
N LEU A 68 -3.85 -5.39 0.17
CA LEU A 68 -2.66 -4.68 -0.29
C LEU A 68 -1.57 -5.69 -0.58
N ASP A 69 -1.15 -5.79 -1.84
CA ASP A 69 0.03 -6.51 -2.25
C ASP A 69 1.22 -5.55 -2.33
N ILE A 70 2.19 -5.70 -1.43
CA ILE A 70 3.39 -4.87 -1.41
C ILE A 70 4.41 -5.30 -2.45
N ASN A 71 4.19 -6.40 -3.17
CA ASN A 71 5.00 -6.88 -4.28
C ASN A 71 6.51 -7.00 -3.95
N GLY A 72 6.83 -7.41 -2.71
CA GLY A 72 8.21 -7.56 -2.25
C GLY A 72 8.90 -6.28 -1.81
N ASN A 73 8.20 -5.14 -1.79
CA ASN A 73 8.72 -3.87 -1.30
C ASN A 73 8.78 -3.82 0.24
N ASP A 74 9.70 -3.02 0.77
CA ASP A 74 9.75 -2.71 2.19
C ASP A 74 8.71 -1.62 2.52
N MET A 75 7.97 -1.80 3.61
CA MET A 75 6.90 -0.89 4.01
C MET A 75 6.76 -0.83 5.53
N THR A 76 6.55 0.37 6.06
CA THR A 76 6.37 0.62 7.49
C THR A 76 4.97 1.17 7.76
N PHE A 77 4.35 0.72 8.85
CA PHE A 77 3.06 1.20 9.34
C PHE A 77 3.20 1.65 10.79
N HIS A 78 2.70 2.83 11.11
CA HIS A 78 2.74 3.38 12.47
C HIS A 78 1.35 3.28 13.10
N GLY A 79 1.06 2.11 13.69
CA GLY A 79 0.09 1.93 14.79
C GLY A 79 -1.41 1.84 14.44
N TRP A 80 -1.91 2.53 13.41
CA TRP A 80 -3.37 2.57 13.13
C TRP A 80 -3.93 1.28 12.53
N LEU A 81 -3.05 0.38 12.08
CA LEU A 81 -3.44 -0.87 11.43
C LEU A 81 -4.15 -1.86 12.36
N ARG A 82 -3.95 -1.76 13.67
CA ARG A 82 -4.36 -2.79 14.64
C ARG A 82 -5.88 -3.00 14.76
N LEU A 83 -6.70 -2.11 14.19
CA LEU A 83 -8.16 -2.10 14.39
C LEU A 83 -8.99 -2.39 13.12
N MET A 84 -8.37 -2.57 11.94
CA MET A 84 -9.09 -2.77 10.67
C MET A 84 -8.84 -4.16 10.08
N ARG A 85 -9.90 -4.85 9.62
CA ARG A 85 -9.84 -6.16 8.93
C ARG A 85 -9.30 -6.02 7.48
N GLY A 86 -8.06 -5.61 7.31
CA GLY A 86 -7.33 -5.60 6.03
C GLY A 86 -6.41 -6.81 5.83
N GLN A 87 -6.33 -7.34 4.62
CA GLN A 87 -5.39 -8.41 4.26
C GLN A 87 -4.14 -7.83 3.61
N TYR A 88 -2.99 -8.43 3.90
CA TYR A 88 -1.71 -8.10 3.30
C TYR A 88 -1.19 -9.28 2.51
N SER A 89 -0.65 -9.01 1.32
CA SER A 89 0.06 -9.99 0.50
C SER A 89 1.49 -9.52 0.29
N GLN A 90 2.44 -10.45 0.41
CA GLN A 90 3.81 -10.25 -0.04
C GLN A 90 4.19 -11.38 -0.98
N ALA A 91 4.61 -11.04 -2.20
CA ALA A 91 4.96 -12.01 -3.25
C ALA A 91 3.86 -13.08 -3.45
N GLY A 92 2.59 -12.65 -3.46
CA GLY A 92 1.42 -13.52 -3.63
C GLY A 92 1.04 -14.38 -2.41
N ARG A 93 1.71 -14.24 -1.26
CA ARG A 93 1.35 -14.91 -0.01
C ARG A 93 0.57 -13.98 0.91
N VAL A 94 -0.67 -14.33 1.23
CA VAL A 94 -1.49 -13.60 2.20
C VAL A 94 -1.00 -13.88 3.62
N LEU A 95 -0.60 -12.83 4.34
CA LEU A 95 -0.16 -12.92 5.74
C LEU A 95 -1.31 -12.56 6.69
N PRO A 96 -1.52 -13.33 7.78
CA PRO A 96 -2.53 -13.01 8.77
C PRO A 96 -2.15 -11.74 9.56
N GLN A 97 -3.17 -11.00 9.99
CA GLN A 97 -3.05 -9.66 10.60
C GLN A 97 -2.24 -9.59 11.91
N PHE A 98 -1.85 -10.73 12.50
CA PHE A 98 -1.21 -10.83 13.81
C PHE A 98 0.30 -11.07 13.78
N VAL A 99 0.94 -11.18 12.62
CA VAL A 99 2.40 -11.34 12.56
C VAL A 99 3.06 -9.99 12.36
N TRP A 100 3.59 -9.44 13.46
CA TRP A 100 4.63 -8.42 13.40
C TRP A 100 5.85 -9.01 12.66
N ILE A 101 6.09 -8.56 11.44
CA ILE A 101 7.40 -8.65 10.83
C ILE A 101 7.83 -7.20 10.63
N SER A 102 8.82 -6.76 11.40
CA SER A 102 9.68 -5.70 10.90
C SER A 102 10.19 -6.18 9.54
N ALA A 103 9.71 -5.61 8.44
CA ALA A 103 10.36 -5.79 7.16
C ALA A 103 11.75 -5.17 7.32
N ARG A 104 12.73 -6.05 7.58
CA ARG A 104 14.14 -5.79 7.92
C ARG A 104 14.40 -4.92 9.14
N GLN A 105 14.55 -5.58 10.29
CA GLN A 105 15.52 -5.13 11.27
C GLN A 105 16.90 -5.16 10.60
N GLY A 106 17.38 -3.98 10.17
CA GLY A 106 18.76 -3.81 9.76
C GLY A 106 19.66 -4.28 10.91
N ARG A 107 20.42 -5.35 10.66
CA ARG A 107 21.62 -5.66 11.44
C ARG A 107 22.42 -4.37 11.60
N ARG A 108 22.52 -3.88 12.83
CA ARG A 108 23.62 -3.00 13.20
C ARG A 108 24.82 -3.91 13.53
N PRO A 109 26.05 -3.57 13.10
CA PRO A 109 27.24 -4.10 13.75
C PRO A 109 27.26 -3.70 15.23
#